data_AF-A0A8X6Y153-F1
#
_entry.id   AF-A0A8X6Y153-F1
#
_cell.length_a   1.000
_cell.length_b   1.000
_cell.length_c   1.000
_cell.angle_alpha   90.00
_cell.angle_beta   90.00
_cell.angle_gamma   90.00
#
_symmetry.space_group_name_H-M   'P 1'
#
loop_
_entity.id
_entity.type
_entity.pdbx_description
1 polymer ?
#
loop_
_entity_poly.entity_id
_entity_poly.type
_entity_poly.pdbx_seq_one_letter_code
_entity_poly.pdbx_strand_id
1 'polypeptide(L)' 'MIRSLIPVLFEGYNKLPLKFTDQPASCIALLHKIFVYNPEKRFSAEQCLAHPYFSEKPTACNLETLLVLLKKPDEI' A
#
# COMPACT_ATOMS: atom_id res chain seq x y z
N MET A 1 -32.81 10.11 -19.81
CA MET A 1 -33.00 10.11 -18.34
C MET A 1 -32.28 8.88 -17.80
N ILE A 2 -31.05 9.09 -17.29
CA ILE A 2 -30.34 8.33 -16.23
C ILE A 2 -30.52 6.81 -16.12
N ARG A 3 -29.45 6.06 -16.42
CA ARG A 3 -28.91 5.04 -15.50
C ARG A 3 -27.43 4.72 -15.83
N SER A 4 -26.58 5.45 -15.12
CA SER A 4 -25.31 5.02 -14.55
C SER A 4 -24.30 4.37 -15.50
N LEU A 5 -23.37 5.19 -15.97
CA LEU A 5 -21.98 4.83 -16.21
C LEU A 5 -21.51 3.93 -15.07
N ILE A 6 -21.40 2.62 -15.32
CA ILE A 6 -20.67 1.70 -14.45
C ILE A 6 -19.25 2.25 -14.42
N PRO A 7 -18.76 2.75 -13.27
CA PRO A 7 -17.39 3.22 -13.21
C PRO A 7 -16.54 2.00 -13.52
N VAL A 8 -15.54 2.20 -14.37
CA VAL A 8 -14.53 1.22 -14.72
C VAL A 8 -13.74 0.90 -13.44
N LEU A 9 -14.34 0.09 -12.57
CA LEU A 9 -13.71 -0.55 -11.44
C LEU A 9 -12.83 -1.61 -12.07
N PHE A 10 -11.57 -1.24 -12.27
CA PHE A 10 -10.47 -2.16 -12.50
C PHE A 10 -10.36 -3.11 -11.30
N GLU A 11 -11.31 -4.02 -11.17
CA GLU A 11 -11.32 -5.12 -10.21
C GLU A 11 -10.77 -6.35 -10.95
N GLY A 12 -9.47 -6.66 -10.76
CA GLY A 12 -9.03 -8.04 -11.00
C GLY A 12 -7.65 -8.31 -11.60
N TYR A 13 -6.84 -7.31 -11.98
CA TYR A 13 -5.55 -7.64 -12.60
C TYR A 13 -4.42 -7.94 -11.61
N ASN A 14 -4.50 -7.42 -10.38
CA ASN A 14 -3.43 -7.53 -9.39
C ASN A 14 -3.80 -8.60 -8.36
N LYS A 15 -3.13 -9.75 -8.42
CA LYS A 15 -3.23 -10.83 -7.41
C LYS A 15 -2.53 -10.47 -6.09
N LEU A 16 -2.51 -9.19 -5.72
CA LEU A 16 -1.84 -8.68 -4.53
C LEU A 16 -2.38 -9.31 -3.24
N PRO A 17 -3.71 -9.46 -3.04
CA PRO A 17 -4.22 -10.13 -1.85
C PRO A 17 -3.73 -11.58 -1.71
N LEU A 18 -3.49 -12.27 -2.83
CA LEU A 18 -3.00 -13.65 -2.85
C LEU A 18 -1.50 -13.76 -2.58
N LYS A 19 -0.74 -12.67 -2.73
CA LYS A 19 0.71 -12.62 -2.47
C LYS A 19 1.04 -12.02 -1.12
N PHE A 20 0.22 -11.11 -0.64
CA PHE A 20 0.38 -10.40 0.61
C PHE A 20 -0.74 -10.82 1.59
N THR A 21 -0.83 -12.11 1.86
CA THR A 21 -1.89 -12.71 2.67
C THR A 21 -1.91 -12.23 4.11
N ASP A 22 -0.74 -11.89 4.66
CA ASP A 22 -0.57 -11.47 6.05
C ASP A 22 -0.59 -9.94 6.23
N GLN A 23 -0.87 -9.19 5.16
CA GLN A 23 -0.89 -7.73 5.20
C GLN A 23 -2.28 -7.18 5.47
N PRO A 24 -2.39 -6.04 6.17
CA PRO A 24 -3.69 -5.43 6.44
C PRO A 24 -4.36 -4.96 5.15
N ALA A 25 -5.70 -4.95 5.13
CA ALA A 25 -6.47 -4.55 3.95
C ALA A 25 -6.10 -3.15 3.44
N SER A 26 -5.75 -2.22 4.34
CA SER A 26 -5.29 -0.87 3.98
C SER A 26 -3.93 -0.86 3.28
N CYS A 27 -3.02 -1.79 3.62
CA CYS A 27 -1.77 -1.99 2.87
C CYS A 27 -2.09 -2.41 1.43
N ILE A 28 -2.96 -3.42 1.27
CA ILE A 28 -3.35 -3.92 -0.05
C ILE A 28 -4.02 -2.83 -0.88
N ALA A 29 -4.92 -2.05 -0.27
CA ALA A 29 -5.58 -0.92 -0.91
C ALA A 29 -4.57 0.14 -1.41
N LEU A 30 -3.56 0.48 -0.60
CA LEU A 30 -2.49 1.39 -1.00
C LEU A 30 -1.68 0.82 -2.18
N LEU A 31 -1.30 -0.46 -2.11
CA LEU A 31 -0.54 -1.12 -3.17
C LEU A 31 -1.31 -1.15 -4.50
N HIS A 32 -2.64 -1.31 -4.48
CA HIS A 32 -3.45 -1.20 -5.69
C HIS A 32 -3.40 0.19 -6.34
N LYS A 33 -3.17 1.27 -5.56
CA LYS A 33 -3.04 2.64 -6.07
C LYS A 33 -1.63 2.97 -6.58
N ILE A 34 -0.60 2.30 -6.03
CA ILE A 34 0.79 2.45 -6.46
C ILE A 34 1.06 1.60 -7.71
N PHE A 35 0.60 0.35 -7.71
CA PHE A 35 0.77 -0.58 -8.83
C PHE A 35 -0.34 -0.47 -9.87
N VAL A 36 -0.60 0.76 -10.32
CA VAL A 36 -1.48 1.05 -11.44
C VAL A 36 -0.65 1.10 -12.73
N TYR A 37 -1.15 0.42 -13.76
CA TYR A 37 -0.50 0.36 -15.07
C TYR A 37 -0.42 1.74 -15.74
N ASN A 38 -1.55 2.47 -15.80
CA ASN A 38 -1.57 3.83 -16.33
C ASN A 38 -0.91 4.80 -15.31
N PRO A 39 0.21 5.46 -15.65
CA PRO A 39 0.89 6.38 -14.74
C PRO A 39 0.05 7.61 -14.38
N GLU A 40 -0.86 8.07 -15.25
CA GLU A 40 -1.74 9.22 -14.97
C GLU A 40 -2.76 8.91 -13.87
N LYS A 41 -3.07 7.63 -13.65
CA LYS A 41 -3.99 7.16 -12.62
C LYS A 41 -3.26 6.67 -11.36
N ARG A 42 -1.92 6.67 -11.37
CA ARG A 42 -1.09 6.24 -10.24
C ARG A 42 -1.06 7.35 -9.20
N PHE A 43 -1.08 6.97 -7.93
CA PHE A 43 -0.93 7.94 -6.84
C PHE A 43 0.45 8.61 -6.89
N SER A 44 0.47 9.92 -6.62
CA SER A 44 1.68 10.66 -6.31
C SER A 44 2.22 10.28 -4.93
N ALA A 45 3.48 10.65 -4.63
CA ALA A 45 4.06 10.41 -3.32
C ALA A 45 3.25 11.07 -2.19
N GLU A 46 2.77 12.30 -2.41
CA GLU A 46 1.92 13.02 -1.46
C GLU A 46 0.59 12.30 -1.21
N GLN A 47 -0.07 11.82 -2.27
CA GLN A 47 -1.31 11.05 -2.15
C GLN A 47 -1.11 9.73 -1.41
N CYS A 48 0.04 9.08 -1.60
CA CYS A 48 0.40 7.88 -0.85
C CYS A 48 0.56 8.19 0.65
N LEU A 49 1.27 9.25 1.01
CA LEU A 49 1.48 9.63 2.42
C LEU A 49 0.19 10.00 3.13
N ALA A 50 -0.79 10.54 2.42
CA ALA A 50 -2.13 10.83 2.95
C ALA A 50 -3.02 9.58 3.14
N HIS A 51 -2.57 8.39 2.73
CA HIS A 51 -3.38 7.17 2.79
C HIS A 51 -3.55 6.66 4.23
N PRO A 52 -4.73 6.12 4.62
CA PRO A 52 -5.00 5.63 5.98
C PRO A 52 -4.00 4.59 6.50
N TYR A 53 -3.37 3.83 5.60
CA TYR A 53 -2.35 2.84 5.94
C TYR A 53 -1.27 3.38 6.90
N PHE A 54 -0.85 4.64 6.76
CA PHE A 54 0.17 5.23 7.62
C PHE A 54 -0.36 5.74 8.98
N SER A 55 -1.68 5.85 9.12
CA SER A 55 -2.35 6.31 10.34
C SER A 55 -3.02 5.18 11.13
N GLU A 56 -3.28 4.04 10.49
CA GLU A 56 -3.88 2.87 11.11
C GLU A 56 -2.87 2.11 12.00
N LYS A 57 -3.40 1.36 12.96
CA LYS A 57 -2.59 0.45 13.78
C LYS A 57 -2.43 -0.89 13.06
N PRO A 58 -1.28 -1.56 13.19
CA PRO A 58 -0.09 -1.12 13.92
C PRO A 58 0.64 0.01 13.18
N THR A 59 1.08 1.03 13.92
CA THR A 59 1.93 2.09 13.35
C THR A 59 3.32 1.54 13.07
N ALA A 60 4.08 2.24 12.23
CA ALA A 60 5.48 1.92 11.98
C ALA A 60 6.28 1.81 13.30
N CYS A 61 7.27 0.92 13.32
CA CYS A 61 8.19 0.82 14.45
C CYS A 61 9.02 2.11 14.58
N ASN A 62 9.43 2.44 15.80
CA ASN A 62 10.29 3.60 16.03
C ASN A 62 11.68 3.42 15.38
N LEU A 63 12.37 4.55 15.17
CA LEU A 63 13.67 4.57 14.50
C LEU A 63 14.72 3.73 15.25
N GLU A 64 14.74 3.77 16.58
CA GLU A 64 15.71 3.01 17.38
C GLU A 64 15.58 1.50 17.16
N THR A 65 14.34 1.00 17.18
CA THR A 65 14.03 -0.42 16.90
C THR A 65 14.43 -0.78 15.48
N LEU A 66 14.12 0.09 14.51
CA LEU A 66 14.51 -0.12 13.12
C LEU A 66 16.04 -0.19 12.98
N LEU A 67 16.79 0.68 13.65
CA LEU A 67 18.25 0.68 13.64
C LEU A 67 18.83 -0.60 14.26
N VAL A 68 18.23 -1.12 15.33
CA VAL A 68 18.62 -2.42 15.90
C VAL A 68 18.37 -3.56 14.92
N LEU A 69 17.20 -3.59 14.24
CA LEU A 69 16.87 -4.62 13.26
C LEU A 69 17.76 -4.56 12.00
N LEU A 70 18.17 -3.36 11.60
CA LEU A 70 19.03 -3.13 10.43
C LEU A 70 20.51 -3.38 10.73
N LYS A 71 20.95 -3.17 11.97
CA LYS A 71 22.27 -3.61 12.45
C LYS A 71 22.27 -5.14 12.52
N LYS A 72 22.52 -5.79 11.37
CA LYS A 72 22.81 -7.22 11.35
C LYS A 72 23.99 -7.52 12.29
N PRO A 73 23.95 -8.63 13.04
CA PRO A 73 25.02 -9.04 13.95
C PRO A 73 26.20 -9.65 13.17
N ASP A 74 26.87 -8.85 12.34
CA ASP A 74 28.10 -9.24 11.63
C ASP A 74 29.25 -8.26 11.95
N GLU A 75 29.43 -7.94 13.24
CA GLU A 75 30.72 -7.51 13.80
C GLU A 75 31.12 -8.49 14.92
N ILE A 76 31.56 -9.69 14.53
CA ILE A 76 32.54 -10.54 15.24
C ILE A 76 33.57 -10.99 14.20
#